data_AF-A0A7C6YSN7-F1
#
_entry.id   AF-A0A7C6YSN7-F1
#
_cell.length_a   1.000
_cell.length_b   1.000
_cell.length_c   1.000
_cell.angle_alpha   90.00
_cell.angle_beta   90.00
_cell.angle_gamma   90.00
#
_symmetry.space_group_name_H-M   'P 1'
#
loop_
_entity.id
_entity.type
_entity.pdbx_description
1 polymer ?
#
loop_
_entity_poly.entity_id
_entity_poly.type
_entity_poly.pdbx_seq_one_letter_code
_entity_poly.pdbx_strand_id
1 'polypeptide(L)'
;MINPMAGYIPKFIDDVVLYDTAFSIDILKKQLDSICSKSVHLIFTKEDLHSNYLVWKKLMPDINDLRRIFILISKMTSGKFIGRINIDEFDKLLKDFMNLNLSRVGIHNIMEIFSELGLIKYNIKDGYINITDYNKSEKKLDIKTSYTYKSMILLLDKILDFKDKLKTLEKTFNHLVEVN
;
A
#
# COMPACT_ATOMS: atom_id res chain seq x y z
N MET A 1 2.40 -15.93 7.29
CA MET A 1 3.73 -15.49 7.73
C MET A 1 4.25 -16.52 8.72
N ILE A 2 5.49 -16.99 8.53
CA ILE A 2 6.10 -18.02 9.39
C ILE A 2 6.61 -17.30 10.65
N ASN A 3 6.28 -17.80 11.85
CA ASN A 3 6.92 -17.33 13.08
C ASN A 3 8.34 -17.92 13.10
N PRO A 4 9.41 -17.12 12.94
CA PRO A 4 10.78 -17.64 12.90
C PRO A 4 11.20 -18.28 14.24
N MET A 5 10.45 -18.03 15.32
CA MET A 5 10.67 -18.63 16.64
C MET A 5 9.80 -19.88 16.89
N ALA A 6 8.97 -20.31 15.92
CA ALA A 6 8.16 -21.52 16.08
C ALA A 6 9.08 -22.76 16.14
N GLY A 7 9.23 -23.32 17.35
CA GLY A 7 10.06 -24.51 17.60
C GLY A 7 11.41 -24.22 18.26
N TYR A 8 11.73 -22.95 18.56
CA TYR A 8 12.96 -22.62 19.26
C TYR A 8 12.78 -22.80 20.78
N ILE A 9 13.62 -23.64 21.40
CA ILE A 9 13.69 -23.77 22.86
C ILE A 9 14.52 -22.57 23.36
N PRO A 10 14.02 -21.74 24.29
CA PRO A 10 14.64 -20.47 24.63
C PRO A 10 15.95 -20.73 25.39
N LYS A 11 17.08 -20.68 24.68
CA LYS A 11 18.34 -20.29 25.31
C LYS A 11 18.28 -18.77 25.49
N PHE A 12 18.72 -18.28 26.64
CA PHE A 12 18.87 -16.85 26.86
C PHE A 12 19.78 -16.26 25.77
N ILE A 13 19.30 -15.22 25.08
CA ILE A 13 20.04 -14.49 24.05
C ILE A 13 20.32 -13.09 24.60
N ASP A 14 21.54 -12.57 24.49
CA ASP A 14 21.82 -11.22 24.97
C ASP A 14 21.03 -10.17 24.17
N ASP A 15 21.14 -10.20 22.84
CA ASP A 15 20.48 -9.26 21.94
C ASP A 15 19.68 -9.97 20.84
N VAL A 16 18.43 -9.56 20.65
CA VAL A 16 17.61 -9.97 19.49
C VAL A 16 17.33 -8.75 18.63
N VAL A 17 17.46 -8.88 17.31
CA VAL A 17 17.22 -7.79 16.37
C VAL A 17 16.07 -8.16 15.44
N LEU A 18 15.01 -7.35 15.43
CA LEU A 18 13.87 -7.52 14.53
C LEU A 18 14.04 -6.61 13.32
N TYR A 19 14.45 -7.21 12.20
CA TYR A 19 14.68 -6.52 10.92
C TYR A 19 13.39 -6.21 10.16
N ASP A 20 12.42 -7.12 10.22
CA ASP A 20 11.14 -6.99 9.54
C ASP A 20 10.04 -7.47 10.48
N THR A 21 9.02 -6.63 10.66
CA THR A 21 7.84 -6.99 11.43
C THR A 21 6.64 -6.78 10.53
N ALA A 22 5.74 -7.76 10.46
CA ALA A 22 4.43 -7.48 9.93
C ALA A 22 3.84 -6.27 10.65
N PHE A 23 3.18 -5.37 9.91
CA PHE A 23 2.35 -4.28 10.45
C PHE A 23 1.11 -4.86 11.18
N SER A 24 1.36 -5.69 12.17
CA SER A 24 0.41 -6.41 13.00
C SER A 24 1.00 -6.51 14.40
N ILE A 25 0.40 -5.76 15.31
CA ILE A 25 0.83 -5.71 16.71
C ILE A 25 0.71 -7.09 17.38
N ASP A 26 -0.27 -7.90 16.98
CA ASP A 26 -0.51 -9.21 17.57
C ASP A 26 0.60 -10.19 17.21
N ILE A 27 1.13 -10.09 15.98
CA ILE A 27 2.29 -10.88 15.56
C ILE A 27 3.53 -10.41 16.32
N LEU A 28 3.77 -9.09 16.39
CA LEU A 28 4.90 -8.54 17.12
C LEU A 28 4.86 -8.92 18.60
N LYS A 29 3.71 -8.80 19.26
CA LYS A 29 3.51 -9.23 20.66
C LYS A 29 3.85 -10.71 20.84
N LYS A 30 3.29 -11.59 20.01
CA LYS A 30 3.59 -13.03 20.07
C LYS A 30 5.07 -13.34 19.89
N GLN A 31 5.77 -12.57 19.04
CA GLN A 31 7.21 -12.71 18.87
C GLN A 31 7.96 -12.27 20.14
N LEU A 32 7.63 -11.09 20.68
CA LEU A 32 8.23 -10.58 21.92
C LEU A 32 7.99 -11.51 23.11
N ASP A 33 6.76 -12.01 23.28
CA ASP A 33 6.39 -12.95 24.35
C ASP A 33 7.16 -14.28 24.25
N SER A 34 7.63 -14.64 23.05
CA SER A 34 8.41 -15.86 22.81
C SER A 34 9.93 -15.67 22.97
N ILE A 35 10.41 -14.42 23.05
CA ILE A 35 11.83 -14.10 23.14
C ILE A 35 12.26 -14.06 24.61
N CYS A 36 13.34 -14.78 24.92
CA CYS A 36 14.04 -14.66 26.19
C CYS A 36 15.38 -13.94 25.95
N SER A 37 15.39 -12.61 26.05
CA SER A 37 16.59 -11.82 25.85
C SER A 37 16.78 -10.67 26.84
N LYS A 38 18.01 -10.15 26.92
CA LYS A 38 18.35 -8.94 27.70
C LYS A 38 17.87 -7.68 27.01
N SER A 39 17.96 -7.65 25.67
CA SER A 39 17.57 -6.54 24.82
C SER A 39 16.91 -7.04 23.53
N VAL A 40 15.91 -6.30 23.05
CA VAL A 40 15.29 -6.50 21.75
C VAL A 40 15.37 -5.19 20.97
N HIS A 41 16.02 -5.22 19.82
CA HIS A 41 16.25 -4.06 18.97
C HIS A 41 15.28 -4.07 17.80
N LEU A 42 14.54 -2.98 17.62
CA LEU A 42 13.76 -2.73 16.41
C LEU A 42 14.59 -1.89 15.45
N ILE A 43 14.75 -2.36 14.21
CA ILE A 43 15.52 -1.65 13.19
C ILE A 43 14.76 -0.49 12.55
N PHE A 44 13.44 -0.47 12.70
CA PHE A 44 12.63 0.65 12.24
C PHE A 44 12.27 1.56 13.41
N THR A 45 12.33 2.86 13.13
CA THR A 45 11.92 3.93 14.03
C THR A 45 10.45 4.30 13.79
N LYS A 46 9.89 5.12 14.68
CA LYS A 46 8.56 5.74 14.46
C LYS A 46 8.55 6.63 13.23
N GLU A 47 9.67 7.29 12.95
CA GLU A 47 9.89 8.13 11.77
C GLU A 47 9.82 7.29 10.49
N ASP A 48 10.36 6.07 10.50
CA ASP A 48 10.26 5.13 9.37
C ASP A 48 8.81 4.69 9.14
N LEU A 49 8.07 4.36 10.20
CA LEU A 49 6.65 4.03 10.10
C LEU A 49 5.82 5.21 9.57
N HIS A 50 6.14 6.43 10.01
CA HIS A 50 5.47 7.62 9.51
C HIS A 50 5.80 7.86 8.03
N SER A 51 7.06 7.69 7.64
CA SER A 51 7.49 7.82 6.25
C SER A 51 6.81 6.80 5.36
N ASN A 52 6.72 5.54 5.80
CA ASN A 52 5.97 4.49 5.11
C ASN A 52 4.49 4.87 4.94
N TYR A 53 3.82 5.36 5.99
CA TYR A 53 2.45 5.85 5.89
C TYR A 53 2.32 6.98 4.85
N LEU A 54 3.23 7.96 4.86
CA LEU A 54 3.20 9.07 3.90
C LEU A 54 3.43 8.59 2.46
N VAL A 55 4.33 7.63 2.25
CA VAL A 55 4.55 6.99 0.95
C VAL A 55 3.28 6.28 0.49
N TRP A 56 2.67 5.43 1.33
CA TRP A 56 1.42 4.74 1.00
C TRP A 56 0.28 5.71 0.70
N LYS A 57 0.15 6.78 1.49
CA LYS A 57 -0.85 7.83 1.27
C LYS A 57 -0.62 8.56 -0.06
N LYS A 58 0.64 8.82 -0.44
CA LYS A 58 1.00 9.49 -1.70
C LYS A 58 0.82 8.57 -2.92
N LEU A 59 1.01 7.26 -2.75
CA LEU A 59 0.77 6.26 -3.79
C LEU A 59 -0.73 6.03 -4.04
N MET A 60 -1.59 6.48 -3.13
CA MET A 60 -3.03 6.29 -3.21
C MET A 60 -3.71 7.53 -3.79
N PRO A 61 -4.20 7.48 -5.03
CA PRO A 61 -4.90 8.61 -5.63
C PRO A 61 -6.23 8.85 -4.90
N ASP A 62 -6.53 10.12 -4.62
CA ASP A 62 -7.83 10.47 -4.07
C ASP A 62 -8.94 10.40 -5.14
N ILE A 63 -10.18 10.68 -4.74
CA ILE A 63 -11.32 10.61 -5.67
C ILE A 63 -11.23 11.64 -6.81
N ASN A 64 -10.60 12.79 -6.57
CA ASN A 64 -10.39 13.82 -7.59
C ASN A 64 -9.26 13.43 -8.53
N ASP A 65 -8.20 12.82 -8.02
CA ASP A 65 -7.14 12.23 -8.81
C ASP A 65 -7.71 11.18 -9.74
N LEU A 66 -8.48 10.21 -9.23
CA LEU A 66 -9.11 9.18 -10.06
C LEU A 66 -10.00 9.76 -11.16
N ARG A 67 -10.76 10.82 -10.88
CA ARG A 67 -11.56 11.53 -11.90
C ARG A 67 -10.68 12.16 -12.98
N ARG A 68 -9.61 12.84 -12.59
CA ARG A 68 -8.67 13.49 -13.51
C ARG A 68 -7.93 12.45 -14.36
N ILE A 69 -7.51 11.34 -13.76
CA ILE A 69 -6.87 10.21 -14.45
C ILE A 69 -7.83 9.61 -15.48
N PHE A 70 -9.10 9.43 -15.11
CA PHE A 70 -10.12 8.92 -16.02
C PHE A 70 -10.33 9.85 -17.24
N ILE A 71 -10.33 11.17 -17.01
CA ILE A 71 -10.38 12.16 -18.10
C ILE A 71 -9.11 12.11 -18.96
N LEU A 72 -7.94 11.91 -18.35
CA LEU A 72 -6.68 11.79 -19.08
C LEU A 72 -6.69 10.56 -20.00
N ILE A 73 -7.16 9.41 -19.51
CA ILE A 73 -7.35 8.19 -20.31
C ILE A 73 -8.28 8.45 -21.51
N SER A 74 -9.37 9.19 -21.32
CA SER A 74 -10.25 9.56 -22.44
C SER A 74 -9.52 10.36 -23.50
N LYS A 75 -8.69 11.33 -23.11
CA LYS A 75 -7.92 12.16 -24.05
C LYS A 75 -6.89 11.34 -24.80
N MET A 76 -6.13 10.48 -24.10
CA MET A 76 -5.12 9.61 -24.72
C MET A 76 -5.72 8.63 -25.73
N THR A 77 -6.98 8.25 -25.53
CA THR A 77 -7.72 7.37 -26.44
C THR A 77 -8.58 8.13 -27.45
N SER A 78 -8.35 9.44 -27.63
CA SER A 78 -9.12 10.31 -28.54
C SER A 78 -10.64 10.25 -28.30
N GLY A 79 -11.04 10.09 -27.04
CA GLY A 79 -12.42 9.97 -26.59
C GLY A 79 -13.04 8.58 -26.76
N LYS A 80 -12.36 7.64 -27.42
CA LYS A 80 -12.90 6.29 -27.68
C LYS A 80 -12.82 5.38 -26.46
N PHE A 81 -11.93 5.66 -25.49
CA PHE A 81 -11.59 4.84 -24.33
C PHE A 81 -11.01 3.45 -24.63
N ILE A 82 -11.51 2.78 -25.66
CA ILE A 82 -10.97 1.52 -26.17
C ILE A 82 -9.69 1.81 -26.96
N GLY A 83 -8.59 1.17 -26.57
CA GLY A 83 -7.30 1.41 -27.20
C GLY A 83 -6.12 0.91 -26.39
N ARG A 84 -4.93 1.26 -26.85
CA ARG A 84 -3.66 0.96 -26.19
C ARG A 84 -3.05 2.24 -25.63
N ILE A 85 -2.63 2.18 -24.38
CA ILE A 85 -1.95 3.28 -23.69
C ILE A 85 -0.56 2.77 -23.30
N ASN A 86 0.50 3.45 -23.74
CA ASN A 86 1.85 3.15 -23.29
C ASN A 86 1.99 3.54 -21.81
N ILE A 87 2.47 2.63 -20.97
CA ILE A 87 2.55 2.87 -19.51
C ILE A 87 3.54 3.98 -19.18
N ASP A 88 4.69 4.04 -19.86
CA ASP A 88 5.73 5.01 -19.57
C ASP A 88 5.31 6.42 -20.03
N GLU A 89 4.59 6.53 -21.15
CA GLU A 89 3.96 7.78 -21.58
C GLU A 89 2.87 8.23 -20.59
N PHE A 90 2.03 7.29 -20.14
CA PHE A 90 0.98 7.59 -19.17
C PHE A 90 1.56 8.06 -17.83
N ASP A 91 2.59 7.38 -17.31
CA ASP A 91 3.32 7.78 -16.11
C ASP A 91 3.92 9.20 -16.25
N LYS A 92 4.52 9.50 -17.40
CA LYS A 92 5.02 10.84 -17.68
C LYS A 92 3.90 11.89 -17.63
N LEU A 93 2.75 11.61 -18.25
CA LEU A 93 1.61 12.54 -18.22
C LEU A 93 1.03 12.74 -16.81
N LEU A 94 0.98 11.67 -16.01
CA LEU A 94 0.54 11.76 -14.60
C LEU A 94 1.48 12.66 -13.79
N LYS A 95 2.79 12.56 -14.00
CA LYS A 95 3.79 13.42 -13.37
C LYS A 95 3.68 14.87 -13.84
N ASP A 96 3.69 15.08 -15.15
CA ASP A 96 3.78 16.42 -15.75
C ASP A 96 2.49 17.24 -15.54
N PHE A 97 1.32 16.61 -15.65
CA PHE A 97 0.04 17.33 -15.61
C PHE A 97 -0.67 17.27 -14.26
N MET A 98 -0.35 16.28 -13.43
CA MET A 98 -1.08 16.06 -12.17
C MET A 98 -0.17 16.08 -10.94
N ASN A 99 1.16 16.18 -11.11
CA ASN A 99 2.14 16.01 -10.03
C ASN A 99 1.95 14.70 -9.26
N LEU A 100 1.42 13.66 -9.93
CA LEU A 100 1.23 12.34 -9.39
C LEU A 100 2.42 11.46 -9.77
N ASN A 101 3.22 11.10 -8.77
CA ASN A 101 4.30 10.15 -8.95
C ASN A 101 3.81 8.77 -8.51
N LEU A 102 3.18 8.05 -9.44
CA LEU A 102 2.61 6.73 -9.21
C LEU A 102 3.61 5.66 -9.63
N SER A 103 3.78 4.63 -8.80
CA SER A 103 4.50 3.43 -9.24
C SER A 103 3.67 2.66 -10.28
N ARG A 104 4.29 1.72 -11.00
CA ARG A 104 3.55 0.80 -11.90
C ARG A 104 2.43 0.05 -11.16
N VAL A 105 2.65 -0.28 -9.88
CA VAL A 105 1.63 -0.87 -9.01
C VAL A 105 0.48 0.11 -8.75
N GLY A 106 0.78 1.39 -8.51
CA GLY A 106 -0.24 2.43 -8.37
C GLY A 106 -1.09 2.58 -9.63
N ILE A 107 -0.48 2.58 -10.81
CA ILE A 107 -1.18 2.60 -12.10
C ILE A 107 -2.08 1.36 -12.23
N HIS A 108 -1.57 0.17 -11.91
CA HIS A 108 -2.37 -1.05 -11.94
C HIS A 108 -3.58 -0.96 -11.01
N ASN A 109 -3.39 -0.51 -9.76
CA ASN A 109 -4.48 -0.35 -8.79
C ASN A 109 -5.56 0.62 -9.30
N ILE A 110 -5.17 1.69 -9.99
CA ILE A 110 -6.12 2.63 -10.61
C ILE A 110 -6.95 1.94 -11.68
N MET A 111 -6.30 1.21 -12.59
CA MET A 111 -7.00 0.49 -13.64
C MET A 111 -7.94 -0.58 -13.05
N GLU A 112 -7.51 -1.25 -11.98
CA GLU A 112 -8.32 -2.23 -11.25
C GLU A 112 -9.54 -1.58 -10.59
N ILE A 113 -9.38 -0.42 -9.94
CA ILE A 113 -10.52 0.35 -9.41
C ILE A 113 -11.52 0.65 -10.52
N PHE A 114 -11.07 1.13 -11.69
CA PHE A 114 -11.98 1.41 -12.79
C PHE A 114 -12.68 0.15 -13.32
N SER A 115 -11.99 -0.99 -13.34
CA SER A 115 -12.56 -2.29 -13.70
C SER A 115 -13.64 -2.75 -12.72
N GLU A 116 -13.34 -2.70 -11.41
CA GLU A 116 -14.27 -3.07 -10.34
C GLU A 116 -15.51 -2.16 -10.29
N LEU A 117 -15.35 -0.88 -10.64
CA LEU A 117 -16.47 0.06 -10.79
C LEU A 117 -17.27 -0.16 -12.08
N GLY A 118 -16.87 -1.11 -12.91
CA GLY A 118 -17.51 -1.45 -14.18
C GLY A 118 -17.33 -0.39 -15.26
N LEU A 119 -16.33 0.50 -15.14
CA LEU A 119 -16.06 1.54 -16.13
C LEU A 119 -15.33 1.01 -17.35
N ILE A 120 -14.38 0.10 -17.15
CA ILE A 120 -13.54 -0.43 -18.22
C ILE A 120 -13.32 -1.93 -18.03
N LYS A 121 -12.92 -2.62 -19.10
CA LYS A 121 -12.15 -3.86 -18.99
C LYS A 121 -10.78 -3.60 -19.59
N TYR A 122 -9.75 -4.14 -18.95
CA TYR A 122 -8.39 -3.91 -19.40
C TYR A 122 -7.51 -5.15 -19.19
N ASN A 123 -6.38 -5.17 -19.88
CA ASN A 123 -5.26 -6.05 -19.58
C ASN A 123 -3.94 -5.29 -19.78
N ILE A 124 -2.88 -5.74 -19.12
CA ILE A 124 -1.54 -5.18 -19.30
C ILE A 124 -0.70 -6.19 -20.07
N LYS A 125 -0.10 -5.76 -21.19
CA LYS A 125 0.77 -6.61 -22.01
C LYS A 125 1.86 -5.77 -22.65
N ASP A 126 3.10 -6.25 -22.60
CA ASP A 126 4.27 -5.66 -23.28
C ASP A 126 4.50 -4.16 -22.98
N GLY A 127 4.21 -3.71 -21.76
CA GLY A 127 4.34 -2.30 -21.36
C GLY A 127 3.16 -1.40 -21.77
N TYR A 128 2.07 -1.98 -22.26
CA TYR A 128 0.84 -1.26 -22.62
C TYR A 128 -0.34 -1.68 -21.77
N ILE A 129 -1.19 -0.71 -21.45
CA ILE A 129 -2.54 -0.94 -20.95
C ILE A 129 -3.47 -1.03 -22.16
N ASN A 130 -4.07 -2.20 -22.35
CA ASN A 130 -5.05 -2.45 -23.40
C ASN A 130 -6.44 -2.34 -22.78
N ILE A 131 -7.17 -1.26 -23.08
CA ILE A 131 -8.57 -1.11 -22.68
C ILE A 131 -9.42 -1.77 -23.76
N THR A 132 -10.09 -2.87 -23.40
CA THR A 132 -10.85 -3.72 -24.33
C THR A 132 -12.34 -3.40 -24.33
N ASP A 133 -12.83 -2.79 -23.26
CA ASP A 133 -14.25 -2.46 -23.10
C ASP A 133 -14.38 -1.17 -22.28
N TYR A 134 -15.41 -0.39 -22.56
CA TYR A 134 -15.72 0.85 -21.88
C TYR A 134 -17.22 1.00 -21.69
N ASN A 135 -17.64 1.17 -20.45
CA ASN A 135 -19.03 1.44 -20.11
C ASN A 135 -19.15 2.84 -19.50
N LYS A 136 -19.80 3.73 -20.27
CA LYS A 136 -20.16 5.06 -19.80
C LYS A 136 -21.34 4.93 -18.82
N SER A 137 -21.04 4.59 -17.57
CA SER A 137 -22.06 4.54 -16.51
C SER A 137 -22.70 5.92 -16.34
N GLU A 138 -24.02 6.01 -16.52
CA GLU A 138 -24.80 7.22 -16.19
C GLU A 138 -25.11 7.32 -14.70
N LYS A 139 -24.90 6.23 -13.94
CA LYS A 139 -25.09 6.21 -12.50
C LYS A 139 -23.89 6.81 -11.79
N LYS A 140 -24.15 7.56 -10.72
CA LYS A 140 -23.12 8.04 -9.78
C LYS A 140 -22.39 6.83 -9.21
N LEU A 141 -21.11 6.72 -9.51
CA LEU A 141 -20.26 5.66 -8.98
C LEU A 141 -19.93 5.91 -7.52
N ASP A 142 -19.99 4.87 -6.71
CA ASP A 142 -19.49 4.88 -5.34
C ASP A 142 -18.14 4.16 -5.30
N ILE A 143 -17.07 4.92 -5.11
CA ILE A 143 -15.71 4.37 -5.02
C ILE A 143 -15.57 3.35 -3.87
N LYS A 144 -16.41 3.44 -2.84
CA LYS A 144 -16.40 2.50 -1.72
C LYS A 144 -16.85 1.11 -2.14
N THR A 145 -17.41 0.90 -3.33
CA THR A 145 -17.72 -0.46 -3.80
C THR A 145 -16.49 -1.19 -4.33
N SER A 146 -15.44 -0.48 -4.75
CA SER A 146 -14.17 -1.06 -5.18
C SER A 146 -13.47 -1.79 -4.03
N TYR A 147 -13.15 -3.06 -4.25
CA TYR A 147 -12.38 -3.89 -3.33
C TYR A 147 -10.94 -3.41 -3.22
N THR A 148 -10.33 -3.04 -4.35
CA THR A 148 -8.97 -2.50 -4.40
C THR A 148 -8.87 -1.20 -3.60
N TYR A 149 -9.80 -0.25 -3.80
CA TYR A 149 -9.84 0.99 -3.03
C TYR A 149 -10.03 0.73 -1.53
N LYS A 150 -10.98 -0.14 -1.15
CA LYS A 150 -11.20 -0.55 0.25
C LYS A 150 -9.94 -1.15 0.87
N SER A 151 -9.26 -2.04 0.17
CA SER A 151 -8.06 -2.72 0.66
C SER A 151 -6.92 -1.72 0.90
N MET A 152 -6.78 -0.70 0.05
CA MET A 152 -5.80 0.36 0.27
C MET A 152 -6.11 1.22 1.50
N ILE A 153 -7.39 1.59 1.71
CA ILE A 153 -7.79 2.30 2.95
C ILE A 153 -7.50 1.44 4.19
N LEU A 154 -7.88 0.16 4.16
CA LEU A 154 -7.64 -0.76 5.28
C LEU A 154 -6.15 -0.93 5.59
N LEU A 155 -5.28 -0.89 4.57
CA LEU A 155 -3.83 -0.94 4.77
C LEU A 155 -3.33 0.31 5.50
N LEU A 156 -3.79 1.50 5.09
CA LEU A 156 -3.44 2.76 5.76
C LEU A 156 -3.90 2.76 7.23
N ASP A 157 -5.13 2.30 7.48
CA ASP A 157 -5.67 2.19 8.84
C ASP A 157 -4.84 1.23 9.70
N LYS A 158 -4.40 0.10 9.14
CA LYS A 158 -3.51 -0.86 9.84
C LYS A 158 -2.15 -0.27 10.17
N ILE A 159 -1.56 0.52 9.27
CA ILE A 159 -0.26 1.18 9.53
C ILE A 159 -0.42 2.20 10.66
N LEU A 160 -1.49 2.98 10.67
CA LEU A 160 -1.79 3.95 11.74
C LEU A 160 -2.04 3.25 13.07
N ASP A 161 -2.87 2.21 13.08
CA ASP A 161 -3.16 1.40 14.27
C ASP A 161 -1.90 0.75 14.84
N PHE A 162 -1.04 0.20 13.97
CA PHE A 162 0.25 -0.36 14.38
C PHE A 162 1.15 0.70 15.02
N LYS A 163 1.27 1.87 14.39
CA LYS A 163 2.07 2.99 14.91
C LYS A 163 1.60 3.44 16.30
N ASP A 164 0.29 3.56 16.51
CA ASP A 164 -0.26 4.00 17.79
C ASP A 164 -0.10 2.93 18.88
N LYS A 165 -0.27 1.65 18.53
CA LYS A 165 -0.09 0.55 19.47
C LYS A 165 1.37 0.27 19.81
N LEU A 166 2.32 0.52 18.89
CA LEU A 166 3.74 0.38 19.15
C LEU A 166 4.19 1.27 20.32
N LYS A 167 3.69 2.51 20.40
CA LYS A 167 3.95 3.41 21.55
C LYS A 167 3.53 2.82 22.90
N THR A 168 2.49 2.00 22.90
CA THR A 168 2.00 1.33 24.11
C THR A 168 2.88 0.12 24.44
N LEU A 169 3.34 -0.59 23.41
CA LEU A 169 4.21 -1.76 23.52
C LEU A 169 5.59 -1.39 24.08
N GLU A 170 6.20 -0.32 23.59
CA GLU A 170 7.47 0.23 24.11
C GLU A 170 7.43 0.52 25.61
N LYS A 171 6.31 1.03 26.11
CA LYS A 171 6.12 1.29 27.55
C LYS A 171 6.01 0.01 28.39
N THR A 172 5.63 -1.10 27.74
CA THR A 172 5.40 -2.38 28.41
C THR A 172 6.68 -3.23 28.42
N PHE A 173 7.50 -3.12 27.38
CA PHE A 173 8.75 -3.87 27.22
C PHE A 173 9.96 -2.94 27.44
N ASN A 174 10.43 -2.86 28.70
CA ASN A 174 11.56 -1.99 29.09
C ASN A 174 12.90 -2.32 28.38
N HIS A 175 12.99 -3.44 27.69
CA HIS A 175 14.17 -3.89 26.95
C HIS A 175 14.04 -3.71 25.43
N LEU A 176 12.95 -3.11 24.95
CA LEU A 176 12.76 -2.75 23.55
C LEU A 176 13.52 -1.46 23.25
N VAL A 177 14.45 -1.51 22.29
CA VAL A 177 15.32 -0.37 21.93
C VAL A 177 15.18 -0.10 20.44
N GLU A 178 14.96 1.16 20.06
CA GLU A 178 15.04 1.58 18.65
C GLU A 178 16.52 1.76 18.27
N VAL A 179 16.92 1.21 17.11
CA VAL A 179 18.27 1.41 16.57
C VAL A 179 18.28 2.73 15.79
N ASN A 180 19.09 3.70 16.25
CA ASN A 180 19.31 4.99 15.57
C ASN A 180 20.34 4.88 14.44
#